data_AF-A0A0P9MXH2-F1
#
_entry.id   AF-A0A0P9MXH2-F1
#
_cell.length_a   1.000
_cell.length_b   1.000
_cell.length_c   1.000
_cell.angle_alpha   90.00
_cell.angle_beta   90.00
_cell.angle_gamma   90.00
#
_symmetry.space_group_name_H-M   'P 1'
#
loop_
_entity.id
_entity.type
_entity.pdbx_description
1 polymer ?
#
loop_
_entity_poly.entity_id
_entity_poly.type
_entity_poly.pdbx_seq_one_letter_code
_entity_poly.pdbx_strand_id
1 'polypeptide(L)'
;MLLREIKQRNLGYFEQEVQKLDSWADDLKLGLEQEIKEVDREIKEVRRTAATSPTLEEKLSWQKKQRELEGRRSKLRRELFARQDEIEAHRNDLINQLEVQLKQQVEERVLFIIEWELV
;
A
#
# COMPACT_ATOMS: atom_id res chain seq x y z
N MET A 1 36.03 10.84 -2.62
CA MET A 1 35.56 9.63 -1.90
C MET A 1 34.26 9.87 -1.13
N LEU A 2 34.11 10.98 -0.39
CA LEU A 2 32.92 11.29 0.43
C LEU A 2 31.57 11.24 -0.30
N LEU A 3 31.49 11.76 -1.53
CA LEU A 3 30.26 11.77 -2.33
C LEU A 3 29.78 10.34 -2.70
N ARG A 4 30.70 9.39 -2.82
CA ARG A 4 30.40 8.00 -3.20
C ARG A 4 29.82 7.22 -2.03
N GLU A 5 30.31 7.46 -0.81
CA GLU A 5 29.77 6.87 0.43
C GLU A 5 28.36 7.39 0.77
N ILE A 6 28.12 8.68 0.56
CA ILE A 6 26.78 9.29 0.75
C ILE A 6 25.77 8.66 -0.21
N LYS A 7 26.14 8.43 -1.48
CA LYS A 7 25.29 7.75 -2.47
C LYS A 7 24.93 6.32 -2.05
N GLN A 8 25.89 5.55 -1.55
CA GLN A 8 25.64 4.18 -1.09
C GLN A 8 24.73 4.13 0.14
N ARG A 9 24.89 5.05 1.10
CA ARG A 9 24.04 5.13 2.28
C ARG A 9 22.61 5.58 1.95
N ASN A 10 22.45 6.57 1.07
CA ASN A 10 21.12 7.02 0.62
C ASN A 10 20.39 5.93 -0.18
N LEU A 11 21.11 5.20 -1.03
CA LEU A 11 20.52 4.09 -1.79
C LEU A 11 20.04 2.97 -0.85
N GLY A 12 20.86 2.57 0.14
CA GLY A 12 20.47 1.55 1.10
C GLY A 12 19.29 1.96 1.99
N TYR A 13 19.18 3.24 2.36
CA TYR A 13 18.01 3.76 3.07
C TYR A 13 16.74 3.71 2.22
N PHE A 14 16.84 4.15 0.96
CA PHE A 14 15.72 4.11 0.00
C PHE A 14 15.23 2.68 -0.25
N GLU A 15 16.15 1.75 -0.52
CA GLU A 15 15.81 0.34 -0.75
C GLU A 15 15.10 -0.28 0.47
N GLN A 16 15.54 0.03 1.68
CA GLN A 16 14.88 -0.44 2.90
C GLN A 16 13.47 0.12 3.05
N GLU A 17 13.26 1.39 2.73
CA GLU A 17 11.95 2.03 2.87
C GLU A 17 10.95 1.50 1.83
N VAL A 18 11.41 1.28 0.59
CA VAL A 18 10.61 0.60 -0.44
C VAL A 18 10.27 -0.82 -0.01
N GLN A 19 11.24 -1.59 0.50
CA GLN A 19 11.00 -2.97 0.92
C GLN A 19 9.99 -3.06 2.08
N LYS A 20 10.04 -2.13 3.03
CA LYS A 20 9.04 -2.04 4.12
C LYS A 20 7.66 -1.70 3.58
N LEU A 21 7.57 -0.72 2.69
CA LEU A 21 6.31 -0.31 2.08
C LEU A 21 5.66 -1.48 1.33
N ASP A 22 6.47 -2.23 0.58
CA ASP A 22 6.02 -3.39 -0.19
C ASP A 22 5.55 -4.53 0.71
N SER A 23 6.32 -4.86 1.75
CA SER A 23 5.94 -5.90 2.71
C SER A 23 4.65 -5.54 3.44
N TRP A 24 4.53 -4.28 3.87
CA TRP A 24 3.33 -3.79 4.53
C TRP A 24 2.11 -3.78 3.59
N ALA A 25 2.31 -3.39 2.33
CA ALA A 25 1.27 -3.42 1.30
C ALA A 25 0.73 -4.84 1.07
N ASP A 26 1.64 -5.82 0.98
CA ASP A 26 1.29 -7.22 0.79
C ASP A 26 0.51 -7.78 1.98
N ASP A 27 0.96 -7.53 3.21
CA ASP A 27 0.29 -7.98 4.44
C ASP A 27 -1.11 -7.37 4.57
N LEU A 28 -1.24 -6.07 4.30
CA LEU A 28 -2.51 -5.35 4.38
C LEU A 28 -3.51 -5.86 3.32
N LYS A 29 -3.03 -6.04 2.08
CA LYS A 29 -3.84 -6.59 0.99
C LYS A 29 -4.31 -8.00 1.32
N LEU A 30 -3.40 -8.87 1.78
CA LEU A 30 -3.73 -10.24 2.14
C LEU A 30 -4.78 -10.29 3.26
N GLY A 31 -4.64 -9.46 4.29
CA GLY A 31 -5.60 -9.38 5.39
C GLY A 31 -7.00 -8.97 4.92
N LEU A 32 -7.10 -7.92 4.10
CA LEU A 32 -8.37 -7.45 3.56
C LEU A 32 -9.01 -8.45 2.57
N GLU A 33 -8.21 -9.11 1.72
CA GLU A 33 -8.70 -10.16 0.82
C GLU A 33 -9.24 -11.37 1.59
N GLN A 34 -8.56 -11.77 2.67
CA GLN A 34 -9.04 -12.84 3.56
C GLN A 34 -10.35 -12.46 4.24
N GLU A 35 -10.47 -11.23 4.74
CA GLU A 35 -11.70 -10.78 5.40
C GLU A 35 -12.87 -10.71 4.42
N ILE A 36 -12.65 -10.20 3.20
CA ILE A 36 -13.66 -10.21 2.13
C ILE A 36 -14.10 -11.64 1.82
N LYS A 37 -13.16 -12.58 1.73
CA LYS A 37 -13.45 -13.99 1.44
C LYS A 37 -14.27 -14.65 2.55
N GLU A 38 -13.99 -14.33 3.81
CA GLU A 38 -14.78 -14.85 4.94
C GLU A 38 -16.20 -14.27 4.92
N VAL A 39 -16.36 -12.97 4.66
CA VAL A 39 -17.69 -12.36 4.50
C VAL A 39 -18.47 -12.99 3.34
N ASP A 40 -17.83 -13.27 2.20
CA ASP A 40 -18.47 -13.96 1.07
C ASP A 40 -18.90 -15.39 1.44
N ARG A 41 -18.14 -16.09 2.31
CA ARG A 41 -18.52 -17.40 2.85
C ARG A 41 -19.72 -17.28 3.78
N GLU A 42 -19.72 -16.32 4.70
CA GLU A 42 -20.85 -16.07 5.61
C GLU A 42 -22.14 -15.73 4.83
N ILE A 43 -22.05 -14.93 3.76
CA ILE A 43 -23.20 -14.63 2.89
C ILE A 43 -23.77 -15.90 2.26
N LYS A 44 -22.91 -16.82 1.78
CA LYS A 44 -23.36 -18.11 1.22
C LYS A 44 -24.04 -18.98 2.28
N GLU A 45 -23.51 -19.01 3.49
CA GLU A 45 -24.08 -19.75 4.60
C GLU A 45 -25.45 -19.19 5.00
N VAL A 46 -25.57 -17.87 5.18
CA VAL A 46 -26.83 -17.19 5.46
C VAL A 46 -27.88 -17.50 4.38
N ARG A 47 -27.51 -17.45 3.09
CA ARG A 47 -28.43 -17.78 1.99
C ARG A 47 -28.90 -19.23 2.06
N ARG A 48 -28.01 -20.17 2.40
CA ARG A 48 -28.35 -21.58 2.55
C ARG A 48 -29.33 -21.80 3.70
N THR A 49 -29.09 -21.19 4.86
CA THR A 49 -29.94 -21.32 6.05
C THR A 49 -31.29 -20.61 5.88
N ALA A 50 -31.31 -19.48 5.18
CA ALA A 50 -32.53 -18.76 4.82
C ALA A 50 -33.46 -19.61 3.94
N ALA A 51 -32.90 -20.40 3.01
CA ALA A 51 -33.67 -21.26 2.12
C ALA A 51 -34.40 -22.39 2.87
N THR A 52 -33.88 -22.86 3.99
CA THR A 52 -34.47 -23.93 4.82
C THR A 52 -35.32 -23.41 5.97
N SER A 53 -35.50 -22.09 6.10
CA SER A 53 -36.20 -21.51 7.24
C SER A 53 -37.73 -21.68 7.14
N PRO A 54 -38.39 -22.22 8.19
CA PRO A 54 -39.82 -22.52 8.17
C PRO A 54 -40.74 -21.31 8.38
N THR A 55 -40.26 -20.24 9.03
CA THR A 55 -41.09 -19.07 9.39
C THR A 55 -40.77 -17.80 8.60
N LEU A 56 -41.73 -16.88 8.55
CA LEU A 56 -41.55 -15.58 7.90
C LEU A 56 -40.59 -14.68 8.71
N GLU A 57 -40.67 -14.76 10.03
CA GLU A 57 -39.81 -14.04 10.98
C GLU A 57 -38.34 -14.42 10.81
N GLU A 58 -38.04 -15.72 10.70
CA GLU A 58 -36.68 -16.20 10.43
C GLU A 58 -36.20 -15.78 9.03
N LYS A 59 -37.05 -15.86 8.00
CA LYS A 59 -36.68 -15.36 6.66
C LYS A 59 -36.33 -13.87 6.69
N LEU A 60 -37.08 -13.06 7.45
CA LEU A 60 -36.80 -11.64 7.61
C LEU A 60 -35.49 -11.40 8.37
N SER A 61 -35.19 -12.17 9.41
CA SER A 61 -33.93 -12.03 10.16
C SER A 61 -32.72 -12.40 9.30
N TRP A 62 -32.82 -13.46 8.48
CA TRP A 62 -31.77 -13.82 7.53
C TRP A 62 -31.57 -12.78 6.44
N GLN A 63 -32.64 -12.19 5.90
CA GLN A 63 -32.54 -11.08 4.94
C GLN A 63 -31.81 -9.86 5.53
N LYS A 64 -32.11 -9.50 6.79
CA LYS A 64 -31.42 -8.42 7.49
C LYS A 64 -29.92 -8.73 7.66
N LYS A 65 -29.59 -9.95 8.11
CA LYS A 65 -28.21 -10.39 8.29
C LYS A 65 -27.44 -10.42 6.96
N GLN A 66 -28.07 -10.88 5.88
CA GLN A 66 -27.48 -10.85 4.55
C GLN A 66 -27.15 -9.41 4.11
N ARG A 67 -28.09 -8.47 4.29
CA ARG A 67 -27.88 -7.05 3.94
C ARG A 67 -26.73 -6.43 4.73
N GLU A 68 -26.60 -6.77 6.01
CA GLU A 68 -25.49 -6.32 6.86
C GLU A 68 -24.15 -6.82 6.33
N LEU A 69 -24.05 -8.13 6.02
CA LEU A 69 -22.83 -8.72 5.46
C LEU A 69 -22.47 -8.14 4.09
N GLU A 70 -23.45 -7.90 3.22
CA GLU A 70 -23.23 -7.24 1.93
C GLU A 70 -22.70 -5.80 2.13
N GLY A 71 -23.21 -5.09 3.14
CA GLY A 71 -22.70 -3.79 3.56
C GLY A 71 -21.25 -3.84 4.04
N ARG A 72 -20.91 -4.81 4.90
CA ARG A 72 -19.54 -5.05 5.35
C ARG A 72 -18.60 -5.35 4.20
N ARG A 73 -18.99 -6.23 3.27
CA ARG A 73 -18.22 -6.55 2.06
C ARG A 73 -17.94 -5.31 1.21
N SER A 74 -18.94 -4.46 1.02
CA SER A 74 -18.79 -3.20 0.27
C SER A 74 -17.82 -2.24 0.96
N LYS A 75 -17.85 -2.17 2.30
CA LYS A 75 -16.90 -1.36 3.06
C LYS A 75 -15.46 -1.87 2.92
N LEU A 76 -15.24 -3.17 3.10
CA LEU A 76 -13.92 -3.79 2.96
C LEU A 76 -13.32 -3.62 1.57
N ARG A 77 -14.14 -3.75 0.51
CA ARG A 77 -13.68 -3.49 -0.87
C ARG A 77 -13.25 -2.03 -1.07
N ARG A 78 -14.01 -1.07 -0.52
CA ARG A 78 -13.63 0.35 -0.59
C ARG A 78 -12.34 0.63 0.19
N GLU A 79 -12.19 0.00 1.35
CA GLU A 79 -10.97 0.11 2.14
C GLU A 79 -9.77 -0.47 1.38
N LEU A 80 -9.91 -1.63 0.75
CA LEU A 80 -8.86 -2.21 -0.10
C LEU A 80 -8.40 -1.24 -1.19
N PHE A 81 -9.32 -0.61 -1.91
CA PHE A 81 -8.97 0.38 -2.93
C PHE A 81 -8.32 1.63 -2.33
N ALA A 82 -8.86 2.18 -1.24
CA ALA A 82 -8.28 3.35 -0.59
C ALA A 82 -6.85 3.09 -0.11
N ARG A 83 -6.58 1.90 0.44
CA ARG A 83 -5.24 1.49 0.85
C ARG A 83 -4.28 1.32 -0.33
N GLN A 84 -4.77 0.79 -1.45
CA GLN A 84 -3.97 0.70 -2.68
C GLN A 84 -3.58 2.08 -3.19
N ASP A 85 -4.51 3.04 -3.18
CA ASP A 85 -4.25 4.42 -3.57
C ASP A 85 -3.25 5.09 -2.61
N GLU A 86 -3.34 4.86 -1.30
CA GLU A 86 -2.36 5.33 -0.30
C GLU A 86 -0.96 4.77 -0.60
N ILE A 87 -0.82 3.47 -0.83
CA ILE A 87 0.46 2.82 -1.13
C ILE A 87 1.07 3.41 -2.41
N GLU A 88 0.27 3.60 -3.45
CA GLU A 88 0.72 4.18 -4.71
C GLU A 88 1.16 5.65 -4.52
N ALA A 89 0.44 6.44 -3.72
CA ALA A 89 0.85 7.80 -3.39
C ALA A 89 2.20 7.83 -2.65
N HIS A 90 2.40 6.92 -1.68
CA HIS A 90 3.67 6.79 -0.97
C HIS A 90 4.84 6.37 -1.88
N ARG A 91 4.61 5.43 -2.81
CA ARG A 91 5.62 5.05 -3.83
C ARG A 91 6.01 6.25 -4.69
N ASN A 92 5.04 7.01 -5.16
CA ASN A 92 5.29 8.18 -5.99
C ASN A 92 6.05 9.28 -5.22
N ASP A 93 5.75 9.48 -3.94
CA ASP A 93 6.49 10.41 -3.09
C ASP A 93 7.95 9.98 -2.90
N LEU A 94 8.21 8.70 -2.63
CA LEU A 94 9.56 8.15 -2.55
C LEU A 94 10.35 8.39 -3.85
N ILE A 95 9.73 8.16 -5.01
CA ILE A 95 10.35 8.43 -6.33
C ILE A 95 10.70 9.92 -6.47
N ASN A 96 9.77 10.81 -6.15
CA ASN A 96 9.99 12.25 -6.23
C ASN A 96 11.14 12.70 -5.32
N GLN A 97 11.22 12.18 -4.09
CA GLN A 97 12.32 12.46 -3.17
C GLN A 97 13.67 12.01 -3.75
N LEU A 98 13.72 10.82 -4.37
CA LEU A 98 14.92 10.30 -5.01
C LEU A 98 15.35 11.16 -6.20
N GLU A 99 14.41 11.63 -7.04
CA GLU A 99 14.70 12.55 -8.14
C GLU A 99 15.26 13.90 -7.66
N VAL A 100 14.72 14.46 -6.59
CA VAL A 100 15.20 15.73 -6.01
C VAL A 100 16.62 15.57 -5.47
N GLN A 101 16.91 14.48 -4.75
CA GLN A 101 18.25 14.20 -4.24
C GLN A 101 19.27 14.02 -5.37
N LEU A 102 18.89 13.34 -6.45
CA LEU A 102 19.74 13.19 -7.64
C LEU A 102 20.02 14.54 -8.31
N LYS A 103 19.02 15.42 -8.46
CA LYS A 103 19.18 16.75 -9.07
C LYS A 103 20.07 17.68 -8.24
N GLN A 104 19.89 17.75 -6.92
CA GLN A 104 20.75 18.57 -6.04
C GLN A 104 22.22 18.17 -6.11
N GLN A 105 22.52 16.88 -6.32
CA GLN A 105 23.90 16.41 -6.42
C GLN A 105 24.60 16.75 -7.73
N VAL A 106 23.87 17.14 -8.79
CA VAL A 106 24.46 17.41 -10.12
C VAL A 106 24.91 18.87 -10.28
N GLU A 107 24.61 19.75 -9.32
CA GLU A 107 25.15 21.12 -9.32
C GLU A 107 26.60 21.16 -8.81
N GLU A 108 27.57 20.80 -9.65
CA GLU A 108 28.99 21.08 -9.42
C GLU A 108 29.38 22.44 -10.06
N ARG A 109 29.85 23.39 -9.24
CA ARG A 109 30.42 24.66 -9.72
C ARG A 109 31.94 24.64 -9.57
N VAL A 110 32.65 24.84 -10.68
CA VAL A 110 34.09 25.13 -10.66
C VAL A 110 34.29 26.53 -10.07
N LEU A 111 34.81 26.60 -8.84
CA LEU A 111 34.99 27.87 -8.11
C LEU A 111 36.24 28.63 -8.55
N PHE A 112 37.30 27.93 -8.94
CA PHE A 112 38.50 28.46 -9.58
C PHE A 112 39.33 27.29 -10.14
N ILE A 113 40.23 27.62 -11.07
CA ILE A 113 41.23 26.69 -11.63
C ILE A 113 42.59 27.19 -11.11
N ILE A 114 43.40 26.31 -10.54
CA ILE A 114 44.79 26.65 -10.22
C ILE A 114 45.71 26.04 -11.27
N GLU A 115 46.42 26.89 -11.99
CA GLU A 115 47.54 26.52 -12.83
C GLU A 115 48.83 26.68 -12.04
N TRP A 116 49.71 25.69 -12.14
CA TRP A 116 51.04 25.73 -11.54
C TRP A 116 52.06 25.44 -12.63
N GLU A 117 53.13 26.22 -12.65
CA GLU A 117 54.32 25.98 -13.46
C GLU A 117 55.44 25.48 -12.53
N LEU A 118 56.14 24.43 -12.96
CA LEU A 118 57.22 23.82 -12.18
C LEU A 118 58.54 24.43 -12.64
N VAL A 119 59.19 25.19 -11.75
CA VAL A 119 60.53 25.79 -11.94
C VAL A 119 61.60 24.83 -11.46
#